data_AF-A0A350CVU2-F1
#
_entry.id   AF-A0A350CVU2-F1
#
_cell.length_a   1.000
_cell.length_b   1.000
_cell.length_c   1.000
_cell.angle_alpha   90.00
_cell.angle_beta   90.00
_cell.angle_gamma   90.00
#
_symmetry.space_group_name_H-M   'P 1'
#
loop_
_entity.id
_entity.type
_entity.pdbx_description
1 polymer ?
#
loop_
_entity_poly.entity_id
_entity_poly.type
_entity_poly.pdbx_seq_one_letter_code
_entity_poly.pdbx_strand_id
1 'polypeptide(L)'
;MAMSLLASVSSAMAIPPPPPLAPKLRQASMTVTVRLIEAKNGVVSKISTLCEVSGKIPVYADPDKPASFNAAEIEGCTMPREGEKLSVSVWGAKAVSKTRGAYATAGVDVTPPDAAPGCPDLCGPQPLADSRAEIRVSGTPKRMQFSLNPNPASVLNARPSVWLEAEVEIVD
;
A
#
# COMPACT_ATOMS: atom_id res chain seq x y z
N MET A 1 -7.42 63.84 14.46
CA MET A 1 -7.95 62.51 14.11
C MET A 1 -6.80 61.71 13.53
N ALA A 2 -6.24 60.76 14.27
CA ALA A 2 -5.12 59.92 13.84
C ALA A 2 -5.64 58.51 13.59
N MET A 3 -5.51 58.04 12.35
CA MET A 3 -6.04 56.78 11.85
C MET A 3 -4.97 55.70 12.08
N SER A 4 -5.21 54.78 13.02
CA SER A 4 -4.32 53.63 13.26
C SER A 4 -4.56 52.57 12.18
N LEU A 5 -3.55 52.33 11.35
CA LEU A 5 -3.47 51.19 10.44
C LEU A 5 -3.09 49.94 11.26
N LEU A 6 -4.06 49.05 11.47
CA LEU A 6 -3.81 47.71 11.99
C LEU A 6 -3.24 46.85 10.85
N ALA A 7 -1.93 46.61 10.87
CA ALA A 7 -1.29 45.61 10.02
C ALA A 7 -1.61 44.21 10.58
N SER A 8 -2.47 43.47 9.87
CA SER A 8 -2.70 42.05 10.11
C SER A 8 -1.49 41.25 9.64
N VAL A 9 -0.64 40.83 10.58
CA VAL A 9 0.46 39.91 10.31
C VAL A 9 -0.13 38.52 10.12
N SER A 10 -0.37 38.15 8.86
CA SER A 10 -0.77 36.80 8.47
C SER A 10 0.39 35.85 8.79
N SER A 11 0.23 35.04 9.84
CA SER A 11 1.23 34.04 10.22
C SER A 11 1.10 32.89 9.23
N ALA A 12 1.97 32.83 8.22
CA ALA A 12 2.11 31.65 7.39
C ALA A 12 2.48 30.46 8.30
N MET A 13 1.55 29.52 8.50
CA MET A 13 1.86 28.30 9.23
C MET A 13 2.88 27.51 8.40
N ALA A 14 4.14 27.49 8.87
CA ALA A 14 5.16 26.66 8.28
C ALA A 14 4.73 25.19 8.39
N ILE A 15 4.63 24.51 7.24
CA ILE A 15 4.39 23.08 7.20
C ILE A 15 5.56 22.41 7.95
N PRO A 16 5.31 21.61 8.99
CA PRO A 16 6.39 20.94 9.72
C PRO A 16 7.21 20.09 8.74
N PRO A 17 8.54 20.00 8.93
CA PRO A 17 9.38 19.20 8.04
C PRO A 17 8.88 17.75 8.03
N PRO A 18 9.02 17.05 6.88
CA PRO A 18 8.60 15.66 6.79
C PRO A 18 9.33 14.81 7.85
N PRO A 19 8.66 13.78 8.40
CA PRO A 19 9.30 12.88 9.35
C PRO A 19 10.57 12.24 8.76
N PRO A 20 11.65 12.09 9.55
CA PRO A 20 12.86 11.44 9.08
C PRO A 20 12.58 9.98 8.68
N LEU A 21 13.34 9.49 7.71
CA LEU A 21 13.30 8.08 7.34
C LEU A 21 13.84 7.23 8.48
N ALA A 22 13.15 6.14 8.79
CA ALA A 22 13.60 5.21 9.81
C ALA A 22 14.94 4.54 9.44
N PRO A 23 15.79 4.23 10.43
CA PRO A 23 17.01 3.47 10.19
C PRO A 23 16.70 2.07 9.64
N LYS A 24 17.23 1.74 8.46
CA LYS A 24 17.15 0.38 7.90
C LYS A 24 18.07 -0.54 8.70
N LEU A 25 17.54 -1.64 9.21
CA LEU A 25 18.26 -2.61 10.02
C LEU A 25 18.77 -3.79 9.18
N ARG A 26 17.88 -4.39 8.39
CA ARG A 26 18.15 -5.61 7.60
C ARG A 26 17.09 -5.80 6.52
N GLN A 27 17.05 -6.99 5.92
CA GLN A 27 16.00 -7.42 5.00
C GLN A 27 15.30 -8.67 5.52
N ALA A 28 14.01 -8.79 5.21
CA ALA A 28 13.22 -9.99 5.42
C ALA A 28 12.78 -10.54 4.05
N SER A 29 12.46 -11.82 3.99
CA SER A 29 11.81 -12.42 2.82
C SER A 29 10.30 -12.19 2.93
N MET A 30 9.67 -11.75 1.86
CA MET A 30 8.23 -11.65 1.76
C MET A 30 7.74 -12.49 0.59
N THR A 31 6.70 -13.28 0.83
CA THR A 31 5.96 -14.04 -0.18
C THR A 31 4.53 -13.52 -0.22
N VAL A 32 4.01 -13.29 -1.43
CA VAL A 32 2.66 -12.77 -1.65
C VAL A 32 1.96 -13.67 -2.65
N THR A 33 0.80 -14.20 -2.27
CA THR A 33 -0.09 -14.93 -3.17
C THR A 33 -1.25 -14.03 -3.54
N VAL A 34 -1.38 -13.67 -4.81
CA VAL A 34 -2.41 -12.75 -5.31
C VAL A 34 -3.51 -13.52 -6.02
N ARG A 35 -4.75 -13.24 -5.67
CA ARG A 35 -5.97 -13.74 -6.31
C ARG A 35 -6.73 -12.59 -6.97
N LEU A 36 -7.26 -12.84 -8.15
CA LEU A 36 -8.24 -11.99 -8.82
C LEU A 36 -9.63 -12.56 -8.54
N ILE A 37 -10.50 -11.70 -8.03
CA ILE A 37 -11.92 -12.00 -7.84
C ILE A 37 -12.71 -11.24 -8.89
N GLU A 38 -13.53 -11.96 -9.65
CA GLU A 38 -14.38 -11.43 -10.71
C GLU A 38 -15.84 -11.58 -10.30
N ALA A 39 -16.59 -10.48 -10.24
CA ALA A 39 -18.01 -10.49 -9.91
C ALA A 39 -18.89 -10.07 -11.10
N LYS A 40 -20.08 -10.66 -11.17
CA LYS A 40 -21.13 -10.32 -12.14
C LYS A 40 -22.45 -10.18 -11.39
N ASN A 41 -23.15 -9.08 -11.63
CA ASN A 41 -24.45 -8.79 -10.99
C ASN A 41 -24.41 -8.89 -9.45
N GLY A 42 -23.33 -8.43 -8.82
CA GLY A 42 -23.16 -8.45 -7.36
C GLY A 42 -22.79 -9.81 -6.77
N VAL A 43 -22.55 -10.84 -7.60
CA VAL A 43 -22.17 -12.18 -7.16
C VAL A 43 -20.77 -12.52 -7.68
N VAL A 44 -19.93 -13.12 -6.83
CA VAL A 44 -18.62 -13.66 -7.23
C VAL A 44 -18.84 -14.74 -8.28
N SER A 45 -18.31 -14.51 -9.47
CA SER A 45 -18.44 -15.39 -10.62
C SER A 45 -17.21 -16.27 -10.84
N LYS A 46 -16.02 -15.79 -10.44
CA LYS A 46 -14.76 -16.52 -10.57
C LYS A 46 -13.73 -16.01 -9.56
N ILE A 47 -12.94 -16.95 -9.05
CA ILE A 47 -11.76 -16.71 -8.22
C ILE A 47 -10.60 -17.38 -8.94
N SER A 48 -9.53 -16.65 -9.20
CA SER A 48 -8.34 -17.19 -9.86
C SER A 48 -7.07 -16.69 -9.21
N THR A 49 -6.08 -17.57 -9.04
CA THR A 49 -4.74 -17.18 -8.60
C THR A 49 -4.01 -16.49 -9.75
N LEU A 50 -3.57 -15.26 -9.55
CA LEU A 50 -2.78 -14.52 -10.55
C LEU A 50 -1.30 -14.91 -10.48
N CYS A 51 -0.74 -14.91 -9.27
CA CYS A 51 0.68 -15.11 -9.07
C CYS A 51 0.97 -15.51 -7.61
N GLU A 52 2.10 -16.17 -7.41
CA GLU A 52 2.78 -16.28 -6.13
C GLU A 52 4.20 -15.75 -6.35
N VAL A 53 4.52 -14.62 -5.73
CA VAL A 53 5.82 -13.94 -5.90
C VAL A 53 6.53 -13.83 -4.56
N SER A 54 7.87 -13.85 -4.62
CA SER A 54 8.71 -13.73 -3.43
C SER A 54 9.86 -12.76 -3.68
N GLY A 55 10.22 -11.99 -2.65
CA GLY A 55 11.23 -10.96 -2.75
C GLY A 55 11.77 -10.53 -1.38
N LYS A 56 12.71 -9.58 -1.40
CA LYS A 56 13.33 -9.03 -0.19
C LYS A 56 12.74 -7.67 0.14
N ILE A 57 12.19 -7.53 1.34
CA ILE A 57 11.67 -6.26 1.85
C ILE A 57 12.56 -5.69 2.95
N PRO A 58 12.62 -4.37 3.13
CA PRO A 58 13.40 -3.76 4.19
C PRO A 58 12.74 -3.99 5.55
N VAL A 59 13.59 -4.19 6.56
CA VAL A 59 13.23 -4.17 7.97
C VAL A 59 13.86 -2.95 8.60
N TYR A 60 13.02 -2.08 9.16
CA TYR A 60 13.43 -0.83 9.79
C TYR A 60 13.36 -0.89 11.31
N ALA A 61 14.11 -0.01 11.98
CA ALA A 61 13.83 0.32 13.37
C ALA A 61 12.57 1.19 13.41
N ASP A 62 11.63 0.87 14.29
CA ASP A 62 10.51 1.76 14.59
C ASP A 62 10.89 2.59 15.83
N PRO A 63 11.52 3.78 15.67
CA PRO A 63 11.73 4.66 16.80
C PRO A 63 10.34 5.07 17.30
N ASP A 64 10.15 5.25 18.60
CA ASP A 64 8.81 5.49 19.17
C ASP A 64 8.12 6.82 18.73
N LYS A 65 8.60 7.46 17.66
CA LYS A 65 8.11 8.66 16.97
C LYS A 65 7.60 8.32 15.56
N PRO A 66 6.76 9.16 14.94
CA PRO A 66 6.41 9.00 13.53
C PRO A 66 7.69 8.98 12.69
N ALA A 67 7.97 7.87 12.03
CA ALA A 67 9.04 7.72 11.06
C ALA A 67 8.43 7.28 9.74
N SER A 68 9.02 7.74 8.63
CA SER A 68 8.66 7.24 7.31
C SER A 68 9.46 5.96 7.00
N PHE A 69 8.86 5.08 6.22
CA PHE A 69 9.49 3.85 5.74
C PHE A 69 9.28 3.76 4.24
N ASN A 70 10.30 3.36 3.50
CA ASN A 70 10.18 3.11 2.07
C ASN A 70 9.90 1.62 1.87
N ALA A 71 8.75 1.30 1.26
CA ALA A 71 8.48 -0.07 0.84
C ALA A 71 9.46 -0.48 -0.28
N ALA A 72 9.75 -1.77 -0.36
CA ALA A 72 10.39 -2.34 -1.54
C ALA A 72 9.34 -3.05 -2.39
N GLU A 73 9.51 -2.94 -3.70
CA GLU A 73 8.71 -3.65 -4.68
C GLU A 73 9.21 -5.09 -4.88
N ILE A 74 8.28 -5.98 -5.23
CA ILE A 74 8.52 -7.36 -5.63
C ILE A 74 7.96 -7.53 -7.03
N GLU A 75 8.84 -7.83 -7.97
CA GLU A 75 8.48 -8.01 -9.37
C GLU A 75 7.92 -9.41 -9.66
N GLY A 76 7.33 -9.58 -10.84
CA GLY A 76 6.96 -10.89 -11.39
C GLY A 76 5.48 -11.24 -11.33
N CYS A 77 4.62 -10.34 -10.86
CA CYS A 77 3.17 -10.55 -10.87
C CYS A 77 2.52 -9.82 -12.04
N THR A 78 1.62 -10.50 -12.76
CA THR A 78 0.87 -9.91 -13.88
C THR A 78 -0.58 -10.36 -13.88
N MET A 79 -1.48 -9.51 -14.36
CA MET A 79 -2.90 -9.79 -14.51
C MET A 79 -3.27 -9.83 -16.00
N PRO A 80 -3.86 -10.94 -16.51
CA PRO A 80 -4.37 -10.98 -17.87
C PRO A 80 -5.65 -10.13 -17.98
N ARG A 81 -5.70 -9.22 -18.95
CA ARG A 81 -6.87 -8.39 -19.24
C ARG A 81 -6.93 -8.06 -20.72
N GLU A 82 -8.06 -8.33 -21.37
CA GLU A 82 -8.32 -7.90 -22.75
C GLU A 82 -7.24 -8.34 -23.78
N GLY A 83 -6.60 -9.49 -23.52
CA GLY A 83 -5.51 -10.01 -24.36
C GLY A 83 -4.12 -9.48 -23.99
N GLU A 84 -4.04 -8.53 -23.07
CA GLU A 84 -2.80 -7.95 -22.54
C GLU A 84 -2.43 -8.50 -21.15
N LYS A 85 -1.19 -8.25 -20.72
CA LYS A 85 -0.70 -8.55 -19.38
C LYS A 85 -0.39 -7.25 -18.66
N LEU A 86 -1.24 -6.88 -17.71
CA LEU A 86 -1.02 -5.72 -16.86
C LEU A 86 -0.05 -6.08 -15.74
N SER A 87 0.90 -5.19 -15.46
CA SER A 87 1.80 -5.35 -14.31
C SER A 87 1.00 -5.19 -13.01
N VAL A 88 1.22 -6.09 -12.05
CA VAL A 88 0.70 -5.96 -10.70
C VAL A 88 1.85 -5.51 -9.82
N SER A 89 1.74 -4.29 -9.30
CA SER A 89 2.65 -3.77 -8.28
C SER A 89 2.44 -4.57 -6.99
N VAL A 90 3.52 -5.07 -6.42
CA VAL A 90 3.53 -5.77 -5.13
C VAL A 90 4.62 -5.13 -4.29
N TRP A 91 4.29 -4.71 -3.07
CA TRP A 91 5.26 -4.01 -2.23
C TRP A 91 5.06 -4.30 -0.75
N GLY A 92 6.11 -4.10 0.04
CA GLY A 92 6.03 -4.22 1.49
C GLY A 92 7.21 -3.67 2.26
N ALA A 93 7.00 -3.48 3.56
CA ALA A 93 8.03 -3.13 4.53
C ALA A 93 7.68 -3.70 5.91
N LYS A 94 8.72 -3.95 6.71
CA LYS A 94 8.60 -4.32 8.13
C LYS A 94 9.30 -3.27 8.98
N ALA A 95 8.81 -3.02 10.18
CA ALA A 95 9.52 -2.28 11.20
C ALA A 95 9.46 -3.01 12.55
N VAL A 96 10.49 -2.83 13.38
CA VAL A 96 10.57 -3.45 14.70
C VAL A 96 10.94 -2.43 15.77
N SER A 97 10.20 -2.46 16.88
CA SER A 97 10.43 -1.70 18.10
C SER A 97 10.62 -2.67 19.27
N LYS A 98 11.53 -2.32 20.18
CA LYS A 98 11.73 -3.08 21.42
C LYS A 98 10.54 -2.93 22.39
N THR A 99 9.80 -1.83 22.31
CA THR A 99 8.73 -1.46 23.24
C THR A 99 7.34 -1.74 22.64
N ARG A 100 7.16 -1.50 21.33
CA ARG A 100 5.85 -1.61 20.63
C ARG A 100 5.67 -2.89 19.83
N GLY A 101 6.73 -3.69 19.67
CA GLY A 101 6.70 -4.92 18.89
C GLY A 101 7.01 -4.70 17.40
N ALA A 102 6.45 -5.53 16.54
CA ALA A 102 6.69 -5.49 15.10
C ALA A 102 5.48 -4.94 14.34
N TYR A 103 5.80 -4.20 13.29
CA TYR A 103 4.88 -3.60 12.35
C TYR A 103 5.18 -4.16 10.96
N ALA A 104 4.14 -4.43 10.17
CA ALA A 104 4.30 -4.72 8.75
C ALA A 104 3.22 -4.01 7.94
N THR A 105 3.60 -3.57 6.75
CA THR A 105 2.70 -3.03 5.74
C THR A 105 3.01 -3.70 4.40
N ALA A 106 1.96 -4.01 3.66
CA ALA A 106 2.08 -4.53 2.31
C ALA A 106 0.87 -4.12 1.47
N GLY A 107 1.08 -4.08 0.16
CA GLY A 107 0.05 -3.76 -0.80
C GLY A 107 0.28 -4.44 -2.13
N VAL A 108 -0.83 -4.59 -2.84
CA VAL A 108 -0.85 -4.95 -4.25
C VAL A 108 -1.77 -4.00 -4.99
N ASP A 109 -1.38 -3.59 -6.18
CA ASP A 109 -2.22 -2.75 -7.04
C ASP A 109 -1.98 -3.03 -8.52
N VAL A 110 -3.02 -2.84 -9.32
CA VAL A 110 -2.95 -2.91 -10.77
C VAL A 110 -3.57 -1.65 -11.34
N THR A 111 -2.73 -0.86 -12.02
CA THR A 111 -3.13 0.38 -12.66
C THR A 111 -2.95 0.24 -14.16
N PRO A 112 -4.05 0.10 -14.93
CA PRO A 112 -3.99 0.10 -16.39
C PRO A 112 -3.33 1.38 -16.94
N PRO A 113 -2.63 1.31 -18.08
CA PRO A 113 -1.96 2.47 -18.67
C PRO A 113 -2.94 3.58 -19.10
N ASP A 114 -4.19 3.23 -19.38
CA ASP A 114 -5.29 4.11 -19.76
C ASP A 114 -6.18 4.53 -18.57
N ALA A 115 -5.78 4.22 -17.33
CA ALA A 115 -6.56 4.53 -16.15
C ALA A 115 -6.78 6.04 -15.99
N ALA A 116 -8.06 6.45 -15.98
CA ALA A 116 -8.44 7.83 -15.71
C ALA A 116 -8.03 8.24 -14.29
N PRO A 117 -7.68 9.52 -14.06
CA PRO A 117 -7.39 10.02 -12.73
C PRO A 117 -8.63 9.97 -11.85
N GLY A 118 -8.45 9.63 -10.57
CA GLY A 118 -9.55 9.54 -9.60
C GLY A 118 -10.19 10.90 -9.26
N CYS A 119 -9.56 12.00 -9.66
CA CYS A 119 -10.12 13.35 -9.58
C CYS A 119 -9.56 14.23 -10.72
N PRO A 120 -10.29 15.29 -11.14
CA PRO A 120 -10.02 16.02 -12.38
C PRO A 120 -8.60 16.58 -12.55
N ASP A 121 -7.92 17.03 -11.48
CA ASP A 121 -6.71 17.85 -11.61
C ASP A 121 -5.53 17.52 -10.68
N LEU A 122 -5.69 16.62 -9.69
CA LEU A 122 -4.66 16.42 -8.64
C LEU A 122 -4.41 14.97 -8.23
N CYS A 123 -5.23 14.02 -8.69
CA CYS A 123 -5.10 12.62 -8.31
C CYS A 123 -4.39 11.86 -9.43
N GLY A 124 -3.52 10.94 -9.04
CA GLY A 124 -2.93 9.99 -9.98
C GLY A 124 -4.00 9.10 -10.63
N PRO A 125 -3.59 8.29 -11.63
CA PRO A 125 -4.46 7.30 -12.24
C PRO A 125 -5.07 6.40 -11.15
N GLN A 126 -6.37 6.15 -11.25
CA GLN A 126 -7.05 5.29 -10.29
C GLN A 126 -6.73 3.82 -10.60
N PRO A 127 -6.21 3.04 -9.62
CA PRO A 127 -6.01 1.62 -9.82
C PRO A 127 -7.32 0.92 -10.19
N LEU A 128 -7.25 -0.04 -11.11
CA LEU A 128 -8.38 -0.92 -11.41
C LEU A 128 -8.76 -1.73 -10.17
N ALA A 129 -7.74 -2.22 -9.46
CA ALA A 129 -7.91 -2.93 -8.21
C ALA A 129 -6.64 -2.74 -7.38
N ASP A 130 -6.83 -2.50 -6.09
CA ASP A 130 -5.74 -2.45 -5.11
C ASP A 130 -6.21 -3.03 -3.78
N SER A 131 -5.26 -3.57 -3.03
CA SER A 131 -5.47 -4.14 -1.71
C SER A 131 -4.27 -3.87 -0.84
N ARG A 132 -4.51 -3.55 0.43
CA ARG A 132 -3.44 -3.24 1.38
C ARG A 132 -3.82 -3.61 2.79
N ALA A 133 -2.81 -3.82 3.62
CA ALA A 133 -3.00 -3.99 5.05
C ALA A 133 -1.77 -3.47 5.80
N GLU A 134 -2.05 -3.02 7.01
CA GLU A 134 -1.07 -2.76 8.05
C GLU A 134 -1.40 -3.67 9.23
N ILE A 135 -0.40 -4.34 9.79
CA ILE A 135 -0.56 -5.11 11.02
C ILE A 135 0.49 -4.72 12.05
N ARG A 136 0.10 -4.84 13.32
CA ARG A 136 0.98 -4.68 14.48
C ARG A 136 0.85 -5.92 15.35
N VAL A 137 1.98 -6.45 15.76
CA VAL A 137 2.07 -7.66 16.59
C VAL A 137 3.03 -7.43 17.73
N SER A 138 2.68 -7.93 18.90
CA SER A 138 3.54 -7.82 20.08
C SER A 138 4.83 -8.63 19.89
N GLY A 139 5.95 -8.11 20.43
CA GLY A 139 7.26 -8.74 20.30
C GLY A 139 7.89 -8.62 18.91
N THR A 140 8.90 -9.44 18.62
CA THR A 140 9.61 -9.44 17.33
C THR A 140 9.52 -10.81 16.67
N PRO A 141 8.34 -11.19 16.13
CA PRO A 141 8.18 -12.50 15.54
C PRO A 141 9.06 -12.65 14.30
N LYS A 142 9.62 -13.87 14.16
CA LYS A 142 10.36 -14.28 12.96
C LYS A 142 9.45 -14.42 11.74
N ARG A 143 8.16 -14.73 11.97
CA ARG A 143 7.17 -14.92 10.91
C ARG A 143 5.92 -14.08 11.17
N MET A 144 5.42 -13.39 10.15
CA MET A 144 4.16 -12.66 10.17
C MET A 144 3.33 -13.07 8.96
N GLN A 145 2.05 -13.34 9.17
CA GLN A 145 1.10 -13.70 8.11
C GLN A 145 -0.17 -12.87 8.25
N PHE A 146 -0.67 -12.35 7.13
CA PHE A 146 -1.88 -11.54 7.11
C PHE A 146 -2.45 -11.42 5.69
N SER A 147 -3.75 -11.17 5.62
CA SER A 147 -4.46 -10.92 4.37
C SER A 147 -4.55 -9.42 4.07
N LEU A 148 -4.50 -9.06 2.79
CA LEU A 148 -4.72 -7.69 2.33
C LEU A 148 -6.21 -7.40 2.19
N ASN A 149 -6.61 -6.17 2.53
CA ASN A 149 -8.00 -5.74 2.38
C ASN A 149 -8.19 -4.99 1.06
N PRO A 150 -9.18 -5.37 0.23
CA PRO A 150 -9.51 -4.64 -0.98
C PRO A 150 -9.87 -3.19 -0.68
N ASN A 151 -9.40 -2.27 -1.51
CA ASN A 151 -9.80 -0.87 -1.42
C ASN A 151 -11.26 -0.71 -1.88
N PRO A 152 -12.19 -0.30 -1.00
CA PRO A 152 -13.60 -0.21 -1.36
C PRO A 152 -13.88 0.73 -2.53
N ALA A 153 -13.10 1.81 -2.67
CA ALA A 153 -13.26 2.73 -3.79
C ALA A 153 -12.95 2.07 -5.12
N SER A 154 -11.92 1.23 -5.19
CA SER A 154 -11.55 0.52 -6.41
C SER A 154 -12.57 -0.57 -6.73
N VAL A 155 -13.06 -1.31 -5.72
CA VAL A 155 -14.14 -2.30 -5.92
C VAL A 155 -15.41 -1.65 -6.49
N LEU A 156 -15.80 -0.48 -5.98
CA LEU A 156 -17.00 0.23 -6.43
C LEU A 156 -16.87 0.80 -7.86
N ASN A 157 -15.67 1.21 -8.24
CA ASN A 157 -15.41 1.86 -9.54
C ASN A 157 -14.95 0.88 -10.62
N ALA A 158 -14.57 -0.35 -10.27
CA ALA A 158 -14.10 -1.34 -11.22
C ALA A 158 -15.17 -1.70 -12.27
N ARG A 159 -14.80 -1.53 -13.55
CA ARG A 159 -15.57 -1.94 -14.72
C ARG A 159 -14.67 -2.80 -15.63
N PRO A 160 -14.86 -4.13 -15.68
CA PRO A 160 -15.84 -4.95 -14.95
C PRO A 160 -15.57 -5.02 -13.44
N SER A 161 -16.56 -5.48 -12.65
CA SER A 161 -16.43 -5.59 -11.18
C SER A 161 -15.39 -6.64 -10.80
N VAL A 162 -14.20 -6.18 -10.43
CA VAL A 162 -13.07 -7.00 -10.02
C VAL A 162 -12.39 -6.43 -8.78
N TRP A 163 -11.75 -7.29 -8.01
CA TRP A 163 -10.83 -6.87 -6.95
C TRP A 163 -9.71 -7.87 -6.75
N LEU A 164 -8.63 -7.43 -6.11
CA LEU A 164 -7.55 -8.29 -5.69
C LEU A 164 -7.81 -8.76 -4.27
N GLU A 165 -7.42 -9.99 -3.98
CA GLU A 165 -7.18 -10.46 -2.62
C GLU A 165 -5.75 -10.97 -2.57
N ALA A 166 -5.06 -10.79 -1.46
CA ALA A 166 -3.73 -11.35 -1.33
C ALA A 166 -3.44 -11.82 0.09
N GLU A 167 -2.70 -12.91 0.18
CA GLU A 167 -2.13 -13.41 1.43
C GLU A 167 -0.64 -13.07 1.44
N VAL A 168 -0.18 -12.49 2.54
CA VAL A 168 1.22 -12.08 2.73
C VAL A 168 1.84 -12.92 3.82
N GLU A 169 3.06 -13.39 3.56
CA GLU A 169 3.94 -13.98 4.54
C GLU A 169 5.26 -13.24 4.56
N ILE A 170 5.73 -12.84 5.75
CA ILE A 170 7.04 -12.25 5.97
C ILE A 170 7.83 -13.14 6.91
N VAL A 171 9.03 -13.53 6.48
CA VAL A 171 10.01 -14.30 7.25
C VAL A 171 11.30 -13.49 7.38
N ASP A 172 11.65 -13.18 8.62
CA ASP A 172 12.81 -12.38 9.04
C ASP A 172 14.02 -13.26 9.37
#